data_AF-A0A093HEF0-F1
#
_entry.id   AF-A0A093HEF0-F1
#
_cell.length_a   1.000
_cell.length_b   1.000
_cell.length_c   1.000
_cell.angle_alpha   90.00
_cell.angle_beta   90.00
_cell.angle_gamma   90.00
#
_symmetry.space_group_name_H-M   'P 1'
#
loop_
_entity.id
_entity.type
_entity.pdbx_description
1 polymer ?
#
loop_
_entity_poly.entity_id
_entity_poly.type
_entity_poly.pdbx_seq_one_letter_code
_entity_poly.pdbx_strand_id
1 'polypeptide(L)'
;MRAPNSVVLPVGTHTDCCQEGEVEEKRGHIMSKIAAMLEERKSNLSHFIDNLEGSEESEFYMDQWEKLKEMENCMLTILNLVPVNCTDRRDIKKLEAVILEHVKNEELFPEVIRVLPPVYRQVEAAIVDVAQSEETADHGMMDLQYLLSKLSLREHLANLGRELLQDILRYLHRIGLIIWYEEIKHLENTVFLQPTFLITMFKILVRYRLVQQLESIS
;
A
#
# COMPACT_ATOMS: atom_id res chain seq x y z
N MET A 1 -5.60 2.35 7.12
CA MET A 1 -5.18 3.76 6.87
C MET A 1 -4.30 3.79 5.62
N ARG A 2 -4.36 4.83 4.78
CA ARG A 2 -3.37 5.04 3.69
C ARG A 2 -1.97 5.03 4.30
N ALA A 3 -0.99 4.44 3.60
CA ALA A 3 0.29 4.09 4.19
C ALA A 3 0.96 5.31 4.88
N PRO A 4 1.28 5.23 6.19
CA PRO A 4 2.05 6.28 6.85
C PRO A 4 3.37 6.50 6.10
N ASN A 5 3.84 7.75 6.05
CA ASN A 5 5.05 8.16 5.32
C ASN A 5 5.02 7.81 3.82
N SER A 6 3.84 7.91 3.19
CA SER A 6 3.73 7.69 1.75
C SER A 6 4.50 8.76 0.97
N VAL A 7 5.32 8.31 0.03
CA VAL A 7 5.98 9.15 -0.96
C VAL A 7 5.17 9.10 -2.26
N VAL A 8 4.85 10.26 -2.82
CA VAL A 8 4.07 10.39 -4.06
C VAL A 8 4.93 11.04 -5.12
N LEU A 9 5.05 10.40 -6.28
CA LEU A 9 5.66 10.94 -7.48
C LEU A 9 4.57 11.35 -8.47
N PRO A 10 4.27 12.66 -8.62
CA PRO A 10 3.35 13.12 -9.65
C PRO A 10 3.97 12.89 -11.03
N VAL A 11 3.19 12.36 -11.97
CA VAL A 11 3.63 12.16 -13.36
C VAL A 11 2.68 12.90 -14.28
N GLY A 12 3.21 13.88 -15.01
CA GLY A 12 2.49 14.58 -16.06
C GLY A 12 2.68 13.83 -17.38
N THR A 13 1.59 13.33 -17.96
CA THR A 13 1.62 12.62 -19.25
C THR A 13 1.26 13.55 -20.40
N HIS A 14 1.50 13.10 -21.64
CA HIS A 14 1.12 13.79 -22.87
C HIS A 14 1.81 15.15 -23.09
N THR A 15 3.10 15.24 -22.75
CA THR A 15 3.88 16.47 -23.02
C THR A 15 4.04 16.73 -24.51
N ASP A 16 3.88 15.72 -25.36
CA ASP A 16 3.81 15.83 -26.83
C ASP A 16 2.66 16.71 -27.33
N CYS A 17 1.61 16.90 -26.51
CA CYS A 17 0.48 17.76 -26.82
C CYS A 17 0.65 19.20 -26.30
N CYS A 18 1.79 19.53 -25.67
CA CYS A 18 2.03 20.82 -25.03
C CYS A 18 3.31 21.47 -25.55
N GLN A 19 3.38 22.80 -25.54
CA GLN A 19 4.63 23.51 -25.78
C GLN A 19 5.55 23.42 -24.55
N GLU A 20 6.87 23.52 -24.73
CA GLU A 20 7.83 23.39 -23.63
C GLU A 20 7.60 24.41 -22.50
N GLY A 21 7.29 25.66 -22.85
CA GLY A 21 6.92 26.70 -21.86
C GLY A 21 5.61 26.40 -21.12
N GLU A 22 4.65 25.79 -21.79
CA GLU A 22 3.36 25.40 -21.20
C GLU A 22 3.52 24.23 -20.21
N VAL A 23 4.40 23.27 -20.51
CA VAL A 23 4.74 22.16 -19.60
C VAL A 23 5.33 22.70 -18.31
N GLU A 24 6.27 23.64 -18.41
CA GLU A 24 6.93 24.22 -17.24
C GLU A 24 5.96 25.07 -16.39
N GLU A 25 5.11 25.87 -17.03
CA GLU A 25 4.07 26.63 -16.34
C GLU A 25 3.10 25.71 -15.59
N LYS A 26 2.58 24.67 -16.26
CA LYS A 26 1.67 23.69 -15.65
C LYS A 26 2.35 22.95 -14.50
N ARG A 27 3.63 22.57 -14.68
CA ARG A 27 4.41 21.93 -13.63
C ARG A 27 4.50 22.82 -12.39
N GLY A 28 4.91 24.07 -12.55
CA GLY A 28 4.99 25.04 -11.45
C GLY A 28 3.64 25.22 -10.75
N HIS A 29 2.58 25.48 -11.52
CA HIS A 29 1.24 25.68 -10.98
C HIS A 29 0.73 24.45 -10.19
N ILE A 30 0.92 23.24 -10.72
CA ILE A 30 0.53 22.00 -10.03
C ILE A 30 1.30 21.85 -8.72
N MET A 31 2.63 22.02 -8.75
CA MET A 31 3.45 21.90 -7.54
C MET A 31 3.08 22.93 -6.48
N SER A 32 2.86 24.20 -6.87
CA SER A 32 2.40 25.25 -5.95
C SER A 32 1.04 24.92 -5.35
N LYS A 33 0.10 24.41 -6.15
CA LYS A 33 -1.23 24.02 -5.65
C LYS A 33 -1.15 22.85 -4.68
N ILE A 34 -0.32 21.84 -4.96
CA ILE A 34 -0.10 20.73 -4.03
C ILE A 34 0.50 21.24 -2.71
N ALA A 35 1.52 22.11 -2.77
CA ALA A 35 2.11 22.70 -1.57
C ALA A 35 1.08 23.47 -0.73
N ALA A 36 0.26 24.30 -1.38
CA ALA A 36 -0.81 25.03 -0.69
C ALA A 36 -1.82 24.09 -0.01
N MET A 37 -2.22 23.01 -0.69
CA MET A 37 -3.14 22.01 -0.12
C MET A 37 -2.53 21.26 1.07
N LEU A 38 -1.23 20.98 1.06
CA LEU A 38 -0.54 20.35 2.18
C LEU A 38 -0.44 21.28 3.38
N GLU A 39 -0.08 22.54 3.17
CA GLU A 39 -0.01 23.54 4.24
C GLU A 39 -1.39 23.83 4.84
N GLU A 40 -2.42 23.97 4.01
CA GLU A 40 -3.81 24.13 4.48
C GLU A 40 -4.24 22.92 5.33
N ARG A 41 -3.98 21.70 4.86
CA ARG A 41 -4.29 20.48 5.61
C ARG A 41 -3.55 20.44 6.95
N LYS A 42 -2.26 20.79 6.96
CA LYS A 42 -1.46 20.82 8.18
C LYS A 42 -1.99 21.84 9.18
N SER A 43 -2.24 23.08 8.73
CA SER A 43 -2.82 24.15 9.53
C SER A 43 -4.17 23.75 10.15
N ASN A 44 -5.06 23.16 9.33
CA ASN A 44 -6.35 22.67 9.80
C ASN A 44 -6.18 21.59 10.88
N LEU A 45 -5.30 20.60 10.66
CA LEU A 45 -5.04 19.54 11.64
C LEU A 45 -4.51 20.11 12.96
N SER A 46 -3.50 20.97 12.92
CA SER A 46 -2.94 21.58 14.14
C SER A 46 -4.00 22.41 14.87
N HIS A 47 -4.81 23.21 14.15
CA HIS A 47 -5.92 23.95 14.76
C HIS A 47 -6.97 23.03 15.43
N PHE A 48 -7.32 21.89 14.81
CA PHE A 48 -8.23 20.93 15.44
C PHE A 48 -7.63 20.28 16.69
N ILE A 49 -6.35 19.97 16.67
CA ILE A 49 -5.63 19.39 17.81
C ILE A 49 -5.60 20.41 18.97
N ASP A 50 -5.21 21.66 18.71
CA ASP A 50 -5.13 22.71 19.73
C ASP A 50 -6.51 22.98 20.37
N ASN A 51 -7.58 22.97 19.58
CA ASN A 51 -8.94 23.15 20.08
C ASN A 51 -9.40 22.01 20.99
N LEU A 52 -8.99 20.77 20.71
CA LEU A 52 -9.34 19.61 21.55
C LEU A 52 -8.54 19.60 22.85
N GLU A 53 -7.25 19.96 22.79
CA GLU A 53 -6.37 20.08 23.96
C GLU A 53 -6.84 21.18 24.93
N GLY A 54 -7.46 22.24 24.43
CA GLY A 54 -8.01 23.33 25.24
C GLY A 54 -9.42 23.11 25.81
N SER A 55 -10.07 21.97 25.54
CA SER A 55 -11.45 21.71 25.95
C SER A 55 -11.57 21.07 27.34
N GLU A 56 -12.54 21.49 28.15
CA GLU A 56 -12.81 20.90 29.49
C GLU A 56 -13.31 19.44 29.42
N GLU A 57 -13.72 18.96 28.24
CA GLU A 57 -14.22 17.60 27.98
C GLU A 57 -13.15 16.66 27.38
N SER A 58 -11.87 16.99 27.54
CA SER A 58 -10.74 16.28 26.90
C SER A 58 -10.73 14.75 27.11
N GLU A 59 -11.28 14.23 28.20
CA GLU A 59 -11.37 12.78 28.46
C GLU A 59 -12.33 12.05 27.51
N PHE A 60 -13.35 12.73 26.98
CA PHE A 60 -14.33 12.12 26.05
C PHE A 60 -13.83 12.05 24.61
N TYR A 61 -12.80 12.82 24.26
CA TYR A 61 -12.27 12.94 22.89
C TYR A 61 -10.91 12.29 22.69
N MET A 62 -10.41 11.51 23.66
CA MET A 62 -9.09 10.85 23.58
C MET A 62 -8.90 10.07 22.28
N ASP A 63 -9.87 9.22 21.88
CA ASP A 63 -9.78 8.43 20.64
C ASP A 63 -9.71 9.31 19.38
N GLN A 64 -10.41 10.45 19.38
CA GLN A 64 -10.38 11.38 18.25
C GLN A 64 -9.07 12.18 18.21
N TRP A 65 -8.55 12.56 19.38
CA TRP A 65 -7.28 13.25 19.52
C TRP A 65 -6.10 12.36 19.11
N GLU A 66 -6.08 11.10 19.56
CA GLU A 66 -5.05 10.12 19.18
C GLU A 66 -5.04 9.90 17.66
N LYS A 67 -6.21 9.75 17.05
CA LYS A 67 -6.35 9.63 15.59
C LYS A 67 -5.89 10.90 14.84
N LEU A 68 -6.13 12.09 15.39
CA LEU A 68 -5.66 13.34 14.79
C LEU A 68 -4.14 13.48 14.91
N LYS A 69 -3.54 13.10 16.04
CA LYS A 69 -2.08 13.03 16.21
C LYS A 69 -1.44 12.01 15.27
N GLU A 70 -2.05 10.84 15.09
CA GLU A 70 -1.62 9.89 14.07
C GLU A 70 -1.67 10.50 12.66
N MET A 71 -2.75 11.22 12.32
CA MET A 71 -2.90 11.89 11.03
C MET A 71 -1.89 13.03 10.82
N GLU A 72 -1.55 13.78 11.86
CA GLU A 72 -0.52 14.82 11.85
C GLU A 72 0.87 14.22 11.58
N ASN A 73 1.14 13.05 12.16
CA ASN A 73 2.38 12.30 11.94
C ASN A 73 2.44 11.59 10.58
N CYS A 74 1.31 11.45 9.86
CA CYS A 74 1.22 10.81 8.55
C CYS A 74 1.18 11.83 7.41
N MET A 75 2.24 12.62 7.26
CA MET A 75 2.38 13.59 6.18
C MET A 75 2.83 12.90 4.87
N LEU A 76 2.30 13.38 3.74
CA LEU A 76 2.69 12.91 2.42
C LEU A 76 3.95 13.62 1.96
N THR A 77 4.95 12.87 1.52
CA THR A 77 6.13 13.44 0.86
C THR A 77 5.85 13.50 -0.64
N ILE A 78 5.74 14.70 -1.19
CA ILE A 78 5.50 14.89 -2.63
C ILE A 78 6.82 15.19 -3.33
N LEU A 79 7.17 14.36 -4.29
CA LEU A 79 8.33 14.54 -5.15
C LEU A 79 8.02 15.49 -6.30
N ASN A 80 9.06 15.98 -6.97
CA ASN A 80 8.90 16.83 -8.13
C ASN A 80 8.18 16.09 -9.27
N LEU A 81 7.23 16.79 -9.91
CA LEU A 81 6.48 16.25 -11.03
C LEU A 81 7.41 15.88 -12.19
N VAL A 82 7.26 14.66 -12.70
CA VAL A 82 8.00 14.17 -13.87
C VAL A 82 7.14 14.31 -15.12
N PRO A 83 7.51 15.19 -16.07
CA PRO A 83 6.83 15.30 -17.35
C PRO A 83 7.29 14.16 -18.28
N VAL A 84 6.34 13.51 -18.97
CA VAL A 84 6.59 12.35 -19.83
C VAL A 84 5.88 12.52 -21.17
N ASN A 85 6.65 12.39 -22.25
CA ASN A 85 6.11 12.19 -23.58
C ASN A 85 5.72 10.72 -23.76
N CYS A 86 4.43 10.44 -23.93
CA CYS A 86 3.93 9.06 -24.03
C CYS A 86 4.22 8.42 -25.40
N THR A 87 4.59 9.22 -26.41
CA THR A 87 4.97 8.72 -27.74
C THR A 87 6.46 8.36 -27.84
N ASP A 88 7.30 8.88 -26.94
CA ASP A 88 8.73 8.59 -26.89
C ASP A 88 9.07 7.54 -25.83
N ARG A 89 9.47 6.34 -26.29
CA ARG A 89 9.92 5.25 -25.40
C ARG A 89 11.11 5.66 -24.52
N ARG A 90 11.93 6.62 -24.94
CA ARG A 90 13.06 7.11 -24.15
C ARG A 90 12.58 7.84 -22.90
N ASP A 91 11.49 8.59 -22.97
CA ASP A 91 10.93 9.29 -21.82
C ASP A 91 10.31 8.31 -20.82
N ILE A 92 9.70 7.22 -21.30
CA ILE A 92 9.25 6.13 -20.43
C ILE A 92 10.45 5.49 -19.70
N LYS A 93 11.58 5.29 -20.41
CA LYS A 93 12.82 4.79 -19.78
C LYS A 93 13.44 5.77 -18.79
N LYS A 94 13.33 7.07 -19.03
CA LYS A 94 13.72 8.09 -18.04
C LYS A 94 12.83 8.01 -16.79
N LEU A 95 11.51 7.89 -16.96
CA LEU A 95 10.59 7.73 -15.83
C LEU A 95 10.94 6.48 -15.00
N GLU A 96 11.20 5.35 -15.67
CA GLU A 96 11.66 4.12 -15.01
C GLU A 96 12.94 4.35 -14.19
N ALA A 97 13.94 5.01 -14.77
CA ALA A 97 15.18 5.35 -14.08
C ALA A 97 14.94 6.25 -12.86
N VAL A 98 14.09 7.27 -13.00
CA VAL A 98 13.71 8.17 -11.90
C VAL A 98 13.00 7.41 -10.78
N ILE A 99 12.06 6.52 -11.10
CA ILE A 99 11.40 5.69 -10.07
C ILE A 99 12.42 4.81 -9.34
N LEU A 100 13.34 4.17 -10.08
CA LEU A 100 14.39 3.33 -9.50
C LEU A 100 15.36 4.10 -8.61
N GLU A 101 15.68 5.34 -8.97
CA GLU A 101 16.50 6.23 -8.14
C GLU A 101 15.79 6.55 -6.81
N HIS A 102 14.52 6.95 -6.87
CA HIS A 102 13.75 7.30 -5.67
C HIS A 102 13.52 6.10 -4.75
N VAL A 103 13.19 4.92 -5.31
CA VAL A 103 12.98 3.70 -4.51
C VAL A 103 14.26 3.22 -3.82
N LYS A 104 15.44 3.64 -4.28
CA LYS A 104 16.73 3.34 -3.63
C LYS A 104 17.17 4.39 -2.64
N ASN A 105 16.47 5.52 -2.56
CA ASN A 105 16.83 6.61 -1.66
C ASN A 105 16.47 6.24 -0.22
N GLU A 106 17.49 6.09 0.62
CA GLU A 106 17.37 5.69 2.03
C GLU A 106 16.67 6.75 2.89
N GLU A 107 16.71 8.02 2.49
CA GLU A 107 16.00 9.11 3.19
C GLU A 107 14.49 9.04 2.94
N LEU A 108 14.09 8.68 1.71
CA LEU A 108 12.68 8.54 1.34
C LEU A 108 12.10 7.21 1.79
N PHE A 109 12.89 6.14 1.73
CA PHE A 109 12.48 4.79 2.09
C PHE A 109 13.52 4.12 3.01
N PRO A 110 13.49 4.42 4.31
CA PRO A 110 14.42 3.82 5.28
C PRO A 110 14.37 2.29 5.36
N GLU A 111 13.25 1.68 4.95
CA GLU A 111 13.12 0.21 4.96
C GLU A 111 13.92 -0.48 3.83
N VAL A 112 14.43 0.26 2.84
CA VAL A 112 15.20 -0.31 1.72
C VAL A 112 16.54 -0.93 2.16
N ILE A 113 17.16 -0.37 3.19
CA ILE A 113 18.40 -0.89 3.79
C ILE A 113 18.17 -2.02 4.80
N ARG A 114 16.90 -2.31 5.13
CA ARG A 114 16.60 -3.30 6.17
C ARG A 114 16.91 -4.70 5.65
N VAL A 115 17.93 -5.33 6.23
CA VAL A 115 18.27 -6.72 5.93
C VAL A 115 17.25 -7.63 6.61
N LEU A 116 16.47 -8.35 5.80
CA LEU A 116 15.56 -9.36 6.30
C LEU A 116 16.32 -10.63 6.71
N PRO A 117 15.94 -11.28 7.81
CA PRO A 117 16.48 -12.60 8.16
C PRO A 117 16.25 -13.60 7.02
N PRO A 118 17.20 -14.53 6.74
CA PRO A 118 17.09 -15.48 5.64
C PRO A 118 15.79 -16.31 5.64
N VAL A 119 15.25 -16.60 6.83
CA VAL A 119 14.00 -17.35 7.00
C VAL A 119 12.80 -16.67 6.33
N TYR A 120 12.77 -15.33 6.27
CA TYR A 120 11.67 -14.59 5.61
C TYR A 120 11.62 -14.91 4.12
N ARG A 121 12.77 -14.86 3.45
CA ARG A 121 12.88 -15.19 2.02
C ARG A 121 12.57 -16.66 1.76
N GLN A 122 12.97 -17.56 2.66
CA GLN A 122 12.68 -18.97 2.56
C GLN A 122 11.17 -19.26 2.66
N VAL A 123 10.48 -18.63 3.63
CA VAL A 123 9.03 -18.72 3.78
C VAL A 123 8.32 -18.10 2.58
N GLU A 124 8.77 -16.94 2.10
CA GLU A 124 8.25 -16.30 0.88
C GLU A 124 8.30 -17.24 -0.32
N ALA A 125 9.49 -17.79 -0.63
CA ALA A 125 9.65 -18.73 -1.73
C ALA A 125 8.77 -19.97 -1.57
N ALA A 126 8.69 -20.52 -0.35
CA ALA A 126 7.83 -21.65 -0.06
C ALA A 126 6.34 -21.34 -0.23
N ILE A 127 5.89 -20.15 0.16
CA ILE A 127 4.51 -19.68 -0.05
C ILE A 127 4.22 -19.51 -1.54
N VAL A 128 5.14 -18.95 -2.32
CA VAL A 128 4.97 -18.80 -3.78
C VAL A 128 4.81 -20.16 -4.44
N ASP A 129 5.63 -21.14 -4.07
CA ASP A 129 5.52 -22.52 -4.58
C ASP A 129 4.17 -23.15 -4.20
N VAL A 130 3.75 -22.99 -2.94
CA VAL A 130 2.47 -23.52 -2.46
C VAL A 130 1.31 -22.87 -3.19
N ALA A 131 1.34 -21.56 -3.40
CA ALA A 131 0.30 -20.81 -4.10
C ALA A 131 0.18 -21.18 -5.59
N GLN A 132 1.23 -21.75 -6.19
CA GLN A 132 1.23 -22.24 -7.56
C GLN A 132 0.81 -23.71 -7.67
N SER A 133 0.62 -24.40 -6.55
CA SER A 133 0.17 -25.79 -6.54
C SER A 133 -1.31 -25.92 -6.92
N GLU A 134 -1.68 -27.07 -7.48
CA GLU A 134 -3.08 -27.40 -7.85
C GLU A 134 -4.04 -27.28 -6.66
N GLU A 135 -3.56 -27.55 -5.44
CA GLU A 135 -4.35 -27.51 -4.20
C GLU A 135 -4.89 -26.11 -3.87
N THR A 136 -4.20 -25.05 -4.34
CA THR A 136 -4.62 -23.66 -4.13
C THR A 136 -5.17 -23.00 -5.38
N ALA A 137 -5.24 -23.71 -6.50
CA ALA A 137 -5.60 -23.13 -7.80
C ALA A 137 -7.04 -22.62 -7.87
N ASP A 138 -7.95 -23.21 -7.08
CA ASP A 138 -9.39 -22.90 -7.16
C ASP A 138 -9.80 -21.67 -6.35
N HIS A 139 -9.23 -21.48 -5.16
CA HIS A 139 -9.64 -20.41 -4.24
C HIS A 139 -8.49 -19.58 -3.68
N GLY A 140 -7.23 -20.00 -3.81
CA GLY A 140 -6.07 -19.22 -3.37
C GLY A 140 -6.01 -18.93 -1.87
N MET A 141 -6.74 -19.71 -1.06
CA MET A 141 -6.82 -19.57 0.41
C MET A 141 -6.26 -20.81 1.09
N MET A 142 -5.70 -20.64 2.28
CA MET A 142 -5.19 -21.75 3.08
C MET A 142 -5.41 -21.49 4.57
N ASP A 143 -5.72 -22.55 5.32
CA ASP A 143 -5.73 -22.47 6.78
C ASP A 143 -4.29 -22.26 7.31
N LEU A 144 -4.15 -21.41 8.32
CA LEU A 144 -2.86 -21.01 8.89
C LEU A 144 -2.10 -22.20 9.51
N GLN A 145 -2.80 -23.11 10.19
CA GLN A 145 -2.18 -24.29 10.78
C GLN A 145 -1.75 -25.29 9.70
N TYR A 146 -2.57 -25.43 8.66
CA TYR A 146 -2.23 -26.26 7.51
C TYR A 146 -1.04 -25.70 6.73
N LEU A 147 -1.01 -24.39 6.50
CA LEU A 147 0.13 -23.70 5.89
C LEU A 147 1.41 -23.93 6.69
N LEU A 148 1.36 -23.74 8.02
CA LEU A 148 2.50 -24.01 8.89
C LEU A 148 3.00 -25.45 8.73
N SER A 149 2.09 -26.42 8.76
CA SER A 149 2.43 -27.84 8.60
C SER A 149 3.11 -28.12 7.26
N LYS A 150 2.60 -27.55 6.16
CA LYS A 150 3.19 -27.66 4.82
C LYS A 150 4.58 -27.02 4.75
N LEU A 151 4.76 -25.85 5.37
CA LEU A 151 6.06 -25.16 5.40
C LEU A 151 7.08 -25.97 6.20
N SER A 152 6.69 -26.53 7.35
CA SER A 152 7.56 -27.33 8.22
C SER A 152 8.05 -28.64 7.57
N LEU A 153 7.42 -29.11 6.48
CA LEU A 153 7.93 -30.25 5.71
C LEU A 153 9.23 -29.93 4.96
N ARG A 154 9.56 -28.65 4.77
CA ARG A 154 10.80 -28.23 4.11
C ARG A 154 11.93 -28.23 5.13
N GLU A 155 13.06 -28.88 4.80
CA GLU A 155 14.21 -29.04 5.71
C GLU A 155 14.67 -27.72 6.35
N HIS A 156 14.68 -26.62 5.58
CA HIS A 156 15.11 -25.31 6.03
C HIS A 156 14.08 -24.57 6.90
N LEU A 157 12.84 -25.06 6.99
CA LEU A 157 11.75 -24.51 7.80
C LEU A 157 11.24 -25.50 8.87
N ALA A 158 11.94 -26.60 9.12
CA ALA A 158 11.51 -27.62 10.08
C ALA A 158 11.29 -27.06 11.50
N ASN A 159 12.01 -25.99 11.88
CA ASN A 159 11.90 -25.31 13.17
C ASN A 159 11.05 -24.04 13.12
N LEU A 160 10.29 -23.81 12.05
CA LEU A 160 9.41 -22.65 11.95
C LEU A 160 8.28 -22.77 12.97
N GLY A 161 8.27 -21.88 13.96
CA GLY A 161 7.19 -21.78 14.94
C GLY A 161 6.01 -20.94 14.43
N ARG A 162 4.85 -21.10 15.06
CA ARG A 162 3.64 -20.33 14.73
C ARG A 162 3.85 -18.82 14.89
N GLU A 163 4.45 -18.38 15.99
CA GLU A 163 4.67 -16.94 16.27
C GLU A 163 5.55 -16.30 15.19
N LEU A 164 6.68 -16.95 14.86
CA LEU A 164 7.57 -16.47 13.80
C LEU A 164 6.88 -16.47 12.43
N LEU A 165 6.05 -17.49 12.14
CA LEU A 165 5.25 -17.48 10.91
C LEU A 165 4.29 -16.28 10.90
N GLN A 166 3.59 -15.98 11.98
CA GLN A 166 2.69 -14.83 12.05
C GLN A 166 3.42 -13.51 11.81
N ASP A 167 4.61 -13.31 12.39
CA ASP A 167 5.45 -12.13 12.11
C ASP A 167 5.82 -12.02 10.63
N ILE A 168 6.19 -13.14 10.00
CA ILE A 168 6.50 -13.19 8.57
C ILE A 168 5.25 -12.90 7.74
N LEU A 169 4.09 -13.45 8.09
CA LEU A 169 2.83 -13.21 7.37
C LEU A 169 2.38 -11.75 7.48
N ARG A 170 2.55 -11.09 8.63
CA ARG A 170 2.30 -9.63 8.76
C ARG A 170 3.18 -8.84 7.79
N TYR A 171 4.46 -9.21 7.69
CA TYR A 171 5.37 -8.59 6.72
C TYR A 171 4.92 -8.85 5.27
N LEU A 172 4.63 -10.11 4.91
CA LEU A 172 4.20 -10.49 3.56
C LEU A 172 2.85 -9.85 3.18
N HIS A 173 1.96 -9.67 4.15
CA HIS A 173 0.73 -8.93 3.99
C HIS A 173 0.99 -7.45 3.71
N ARG A 174 1.90 -6.82 4.46
CA ARG A 174 2.26 -5.40 4.28
C ARG A 174 2.84 -5.10 2.91
N ILE A 175 3.63 -6.01 2.34
CA ILE A 175 4.17 -5.86 0.97
C ILE A 175 3.19 -6.31 -0.12
N GLY A 176 2.02 -6.83 0.25
CA GLY A 176 0.96 -7.24 -0.67
C GLY A 176 1.20 -8.57 -1.40
N LEU A 177 2.14 -9.38 -0.94
CA LEU A 177 2.38 -10.72 -1.51
C LEU A 177 1.25 -11.69 -1.13
N ILE A 178 0.72 -11.54 0.09
CA ILE A 178 -0.47 -12.24 0.57
C ILE A 178 -1.50 -11.27 1.15
N ILE A 179 -2.69 -11.77 1.48
CA ILE A 179 -3.64 -11.06 2.35
C ILE A 179 -3.94 -11.93 3.56
N TRP A 180 -3.87 -11.34 4.75
CA TRP A 180 -4.23 -12.02 5.99
C TRP A 180 -4.91 -11.03 6.93
N TYR A 181 -6.16 -11.33 7.31
CA TYR A 181 -6.97 -10.47 8.16
C TYR A 181 -6.89 -10.94 9.61
N GLU A 182 -5.74 -10.72 10.24
CA GLU A 182 -5.49 -11.14 11.62
C GLU A 182 -6.51 -10.55 12.63
N GLU A 183 -6.96 -9.32 12.40
CA GLU A 183 -7.89 -8.62 13.30
C GLU A 183 -9.36 -9.08 13.15
N ILE A 184 -9.68 -9.82 12.08
CA ILE A 184 -11.05 -10.31 11.84
C ILE A 184 -11.13 -11.74 12.35
N LYS A 185 -11.77 -11.94 13.52
CA LYS A 185 -11.89 -13.26 14.20
C LYS A 185 -12.30 -14.42 13.27
N HIS A 186 -13.19 -14.20 12.32
CA HIS A 186 -13.65 -15.24 11.38
C HIS A 186 -12.64 -15.59 10.29
N LEU A 187 -11.63 -14.73 10.06
CA LEU A 187 -10.60 -14.87 9.03
C LEU A 187 -9.19 -14.98 9.62
N GLU A 188 -9.04 -14.92 10.94
CA GLU A 188 -7.73 -14.94 11.62
C GLU A 188 -6.90 -16.19 11.29
N ASN A 189 -7.56 -17.31 10.96
CA ASN A 189 -6.91 -18.56 10.56
C ASN A 189 -6.88 -18.76 9.03
N THR A 190 -7.37 -17.80 8.24
CA THR A 190 -7.44 -17.92 6.77
C THR A 190 -6.42 -16.99 6.12
N VAL A 191 -5.44 -17.59 5.44
CA VAL A 191 -4.41 -16.86 4.68
C VAL A 191 -4.74 -16.90 3.20
N PHE A 192 -4.86 -15.74 2.57
CA PHE A 192 -5.08 -15.62 1.13
C PHE A 192 -3.71 -15.52 0.44
N LEU A 193 -3.23 -16.64 -0.08
CA LEU A 193 -1.93 -16.75 -0.75
C LEU A 193 -1.93 -16.10 -2.13
N GLN A 194 -3.11 -15.94 -2.74
CA GLN A 194 -3.29 -15.27 -4.02
C GLN A 194 -4.21 -14.04 -3.87
N PRO A 195 -3.67 -12.84 -3.60
CA PRO A 195 -4.45 -11.61 -3.48
C PRO A 195 -5.34 -11.30 -4.69
N THR A 196 -4.94 -11.75 -5.89
CA THR A 196 -5.68 -11.57 -7.14
C THR A 196 -7.06 -12.23 -7.12
N PHE A 197 -7.23 -13.35 -6.41
CA PHE A 197 -8.53 -14.01 -6.24
C PHE A 197 -9.52 -13.07 -5.57
N LEU A 198 -9.12 -12.49 -4.43
CA LEU A 198 -9.95 -11.59 -3.63
C LEU A 198 -10.32 -10.32 -4.42
N ILE A 199 -9.36 -9.75 -5.15
CA ILE A 199 -9.59 -8.61 -6.04
C ILE A 199 -10.62 -8.97 -7.14
N THR A 200 -10.50 -10.16 -7.73
CA THR A 200 -11.39 -10.62 -8.81
C THR A 200 -12.81 -10.86 -8.28
N MET A 201 -12.92 -11.52 -7.13
CA MET A 201 -14.19 -11.75 -6.44
C MET A 201 -14.91 -10.42 -6.14
N PHE A 202 -14.21 -9.45 -5.54
CA PHE A 202 -14.79 -8.13 -5.28
C PHE A 202 -15.19 -7.40 -6.56
N LYS A 203 -14.37 -7.47 -7.62
CA LYS A 203 -14.74 -6.90 -8.93
C LYS A 203 -16.04 -7.50 -9.47
N ILE A 204 -16.24 -8.81 -9.33
CA ILE A 204 -17.47 -9.49 -9.78
C ILE A 204 -18.67 -9.00 -8.96
N LEU A 205 -18.58 -8.98 -7.62
CA LEU A 205 -19.67 -8.53 -6.76
C LEU A 205 -20.09 -7.08 -7.03
N VAL A 206 -19.11 -6.18 -7.16
CA VAL A 206 -19.38 -4.76 -7.42
C VAL A 206 -20.01 -4.58 -8.80
N ARG A 207 -19.49 -5.26 -9.84
CA ARG A 207 -20.06 -5.20 -11.19
C ARG A 207 -21.46 -5.78 -11.26
N TYR A 208 -21.71 -6.89 -10.57
CA TYR A 208 -23.04 -7.51 -10.51
C TYR A 208 -24.07 -6.53 -9.94
N ARG A 209 -23.76 -5.86 -8.83
CA ARG A 209 -24.64 -4.83 -8.27
C ARG A 209 -24.82 -3.62 -9.19
N LEU A 210 -23.77 -3.20 -9.89
CA LEU A 210 -23.86 -2.10 -10.86
C LEU A 210 -24.81 -2.44 -12.01
N VAL A 211 -24.77 -3.66 -12.54
CA VAL A 211 -25.68 -4.12 -13.60
C VAL A 211 -27.13 -4.13 -13.11
N GLN A 212 -27.38 -4.68 -11.92
CA GLN A 212 -28.72 -4.67 -11.33
C GLN A 212 -29.27 -3.25 -11.11
N GLN A 213 -28.43 -2.31 -10.69
CA GLN A 213 -28.83 -0.91 -10.51
C GLN A 213 -29.14 -0.23 -11.85
N LEU A 214 -28.36 -0.49 -12.90
CA LEU A 214 -28.60 0.07 -14.24
C LEU A 214 -29.89 -0.50 -14.86
N GLU A 215 -30.15 -1.79 -14.69
CA GLU A 215 -31.39 -2.44 -15.14
C GLU A 215 -32.62 -1.94 -14.38
N SER A 216 -32.49 -1.54 -13.11
CA SER A 216 -33.61 -0.98 -12.33
C SER A 216 -33.97 0.48 -12.66
N ILE A 217 -33.09 1.18 -13.39
CA ILE A 217 -33.27 2.58 -13.81
C ILE A 217 -33.71 2.66 -15.29
N SER A 218 -33.63 1.55 -16.03
CA SER A 218 -34.12 1.43 -17.43
C SER A 218 -35.56 0.94 -17.48
#